data_AF-S6EUP7-F1
#
_entry.id   AF-S6EUP7-F1
#
_cell.length_a   1.000
_cell.length_b   1.000
_cell.length_c   1.000
_cell.angle_alpha   90.00
_cell.angle_beta   90.00
_cell.angle_gamma   90.00
#
_symmetry.space_group_name_H-M   'P 1'
#
loop_
_entity.id
_entity.type
_entity.pdbx_description
1 polymer ?
#
loop_
_entity_poly.entity_id
_entity_poly.type
_entity_poly.pdbx_seq_one_letter_code
_entity_poly.pdbx_strand_id
1 'polypeptide(L)'
;MELTIIIQIEHKSPIIHQIDLAVDWLPNKYFANYQMLGARMNVDKGWEIYPRALYEIAKNIQENYDNIPWFVSECGMGVSNEERYLNEEGQIDDDYRIQFIQEHLYWLHQAIEEGSSCFGFHLWTPIDCFSWRNSYRNRYGLISVNIHTQEKTLKKSAYYFKNLAEHSVLELSEEFFDKFN
;
A
#
# COMPACT_ATOMS: atom_id res chain seq x y z
N MET A 1 15.36 11.23 -18.91
CA MET A 1 15.29 9.84 -18.38
C MET A 1 14.85 9.97 -16.94
N GLU A 2 13.56 9.82 -16.68
CA GLU A 2 13.05 9.81 -15.30
C GLU A 2 13.31 8.41 -14.73
N LEU A 3 14.13 8.32 -13.68
CA LEU A 3 14.24 7.09 -12.90
C LEU A 3 12.91 6.89 -12.16
N THR A 4 12.08 5.97 -12.65
CA THR A 4 10.97 5.42 -11.86
C THR A 4 11.57 4.41 -10.89
N ILE A 5 11.59 4.73 -9.60
CA ILE A 5 11.99 3.80 -8.55
C ILE A 5 10.73 2.99 -8.15
N ILE A 6 10.59 1.80 -8.72
CA ILE A 6 9.58 0.81 -8.29
C ILE A 6 10.24 -0.05 -7.21
N ILE A 7 9.96 0.22 -5.93
CA ILE A 7 10.35 -0.67 -4.83
C ILE A 7 9.20 -1.64 -4.58
N GLN A 8 9.21 -2.75 -5.31
CA GLN A 8 8.35 -3.90 -5.02
C GLN A 8 9.14 -4.87 -4.16
N ILE A 9 8.99 -4.82 -2.83
CA ILE A 9 9.59 -5.82 -1.93
C ILE A 9 8.78 -7.11 -2.05
N GLU A 10 9.15 -7.95 -3.01
CA GLU A 10 8.57 -9.29 -3.15
C GLU A 10 9.19 -10.27 -2.15
N HIS A 11 8.58 -10.37 -0.98
CA HIS A 11 8.72 -11.55 -0.14
C HIS A 11 7.38 -12.24 0.02
N LYS A 12 7.01 -13.04 -0.99
CA LYS A 12 6.31 -14.31 -0.76
C LYS A 12 6.31 -15.18 -2.01
N SER A 13 7.08 -16.27 -1.93
CA SER A 13 6.72 -17.50 -2.62
C SER A 13 5.31 -17.94 -2.17
N PRO A 14 4.52 -18.57 -3.06
CA PRO A 14 3.17 -19.00 -2.73
C PRO A 14 3.16 -19.87 -1.47
N ILE A 15 2.06 -19.83 -0.72
CA ILE A 15 1.77 -20.88 0.27
C ILE A 15 1.54 -22.14 -0.55
N ILE A 16 2.58 -22.96 -0.67
CA ILE A 16 2.47 -24.26 -1.30
C ILE A 16 1.74 -25.14 -0.29
N HIS A 17 0.57 -25.65 -0.65
CA HIS A 17 -0.10 -26.66 0.16
C HIS A 17 0.89 -27.82 0.40
N GLN A 18 0.95 -28.31 1.63
CA GLN A 18 1.90 -29.31 2.14
C GLN A 18 1.90 -30.67 1.38
N ILE A 19 1.14 -30.78 0.28
CA ILE A 19 0.93 -31.98 -0.54
C ILE A 19 1.61 -31.83 -1.92
N ASP A 20 2.30 -30.71 -2.20
CA ASP A 20 3.01 -30.55 -3.48
C ASP A 20 4.43 -31.13 -3.41
N LEU A 21 4.74 -32.11 -4.27
CA LEU A 21 6.06 -32.72 -4.41
C LEU A 21 7.16 -31.69 -4.76
N ALA A 22 6.78 -30.48 -5.18
CA ALA A 22 7.69 -29.37 -5.40
C ALA A 22 8.27 -28.76 -4.10
N VAL A 23 7.66 -28.96 -2.94
CA VAL A 23 8.18 -28.40 -1.67
C VAL A 23 9.49 -29.07 -1.25
N ASP A 24 9.65 -30.35 -1.59
CA ASP A 24 10.79 -31.17 -1.14
C ASP A 24 12.13 -30.79 -1.78
N TRP A 25 12.15 -30.09 -2.93
CA TRP A 25 13.39 -29.68 -3.59
C TRP A 25 13.76 -28.21 -3.33
N LEU A 26 12.85 -27.42 -2.74
CA LEU A 26 13.04 -26.01 -2.55
C LEU A 26 13.96 -25.74 -1.33
N PRO A 27 14.98 -24.85 -1.43
CA PRO A 27 15.91 -24.56 -0.33
C PRO A 27 15.23 -24.14 0.97
N ASN A 28 14.05 -23.52 0.88
CA ASN A 28 13.20 -23.05 1.97
C ASN A 28 12.70 -24.16 2.91
N LYS A 29 12.96 -25.45 2.64
CA LYS A 29 12.76 -26.51 3.64
C LYS A 29 13.80 -26.49 4.77
N TYR A 30 14.95 -25.86 4.56
CA TYR A 30 16.05 -25.81 5.52
C TYR A 30 16.09 -24.55 6.38
N PHE A 31 15.22 -23.58 6.12
CA PHE A 31 15.18 -22.32 6.85
C PHE A 31 13.75 -21.81 7.00
N ALA A 32 13.44 -21.25 8.17
CA ALA A 32 12.22 -20.48 8.36
C ALA A 32 12.43 -19.06 7.82
N ASN A 33 11.42 -18.49 7.18
CA ASN A 33 11.44 -17.06 6.87
C ASN A 33 11.46 -16.28 8.20
N TYR A 34 12.36 -15.32 8.31
CA TYR A 34 12.38 -14.43 9.46
C TYR A 34 11.07 -13.64 9.51
N GLN A 35 10.45 -13.63 10.70
CA GLN A 35 9.30 -12.79 11.00
C GLN A 35 9.73 -11.80 12.07
N MET A 36 9.73 -10.52 11.73
CA MET A 36 10.06 -9.49 12.71
C MET A 36 8.99 -9.44 13.80
N LEU A 37 9.42 -9.60 15.05
CA LEU A 37 8.54 -9.54 16.21
C LEU A 37 7.90 -8.15 16.31
N GLY A 38 6.56 -8.11 16.36
CA GLY A 38 5.80 -6.85 16.41
C GLY A 38 5.50 -6.22 15.05
N ALA A 39 5.94 -6.82 13.94
CA ALA A 39 5.60 -6.32 12.61
C ALA A 39 4.09 -6.40 12.35
N ARG A 40 3.51 -5.31 11.86
CA ARG A 40 2.12 -5.30 11.38
C ARG A 40 2.09 -5.88 9.97
N MET A 41 1.40 -7.00 9.79
CA MET A 41 1.35 -7.70 8.50
C MET A 41 0.01 -7.49 7.79
N ASN A 42 0.05 -7.20 6.49
CA ASN A 42 -1.09 -7.40 5.61
C ASN A 42 -1.31 -8.91 5.46
N VAL A 43 -2.43 -9.42 5.98
CA VAL A 43 -2.74 -10.85 5.99
C VAL A 43 -3.02 -11.42 4.59
N ASP A 44 -3.54 -10.60 3.67
CA ASP A 44 -3.92 -11.01 2.33
C ASP A 44 -2.71 -11.15 1.38
N LYS A 45 -1.73 -10.26 1.54
CA LYS A 45 -0.50 -10.23 0.73
C LYS A 45 0.68 -10.87 1.44
N GLY A 46 0.69 -10.83 2.76
CA GLY A 46 1.83 -11.19 3.58
C GLY A 46 2.96 -10.20 3.57
N TRP A 47 2.69 -8.95 3.20
CA TRP A 47 3.64 -7.85 3.23
C TRP A 47 3.57 -7.17 4.59
N GLU A 48 4.73 -6.78 5.11
CA GLU A 48 4.78 -5.90 6.26
C GLU A 48 4.23 -4.52 5.89
N ILE A 49 3.48 -3.91 6.80
CA ILE A 49 3.00 -2.54 6.70
C ILE A 49 3.84 -1.67 7.64
N TYR A 50 4.89 -1.07 7.07
CA TYR A 50 5.83 -0.19 7.78
C TYR A 50 5.82 1.23 7.17
N PRO A 51 4.90 2.12 7.60
CA PRO A 51 4.72 3.44 6.98
C PRO A 51 5.95 4.36 7.03
N ARG A 52 6.78 4.22 8.09
CA ARG A 52 8.02 4.98 8.27
C ARG A 52 9.05 4.73 7.16
N ALA A 53 8.92 3.64 6.40
CA ALA A 53 9.75 3.38 5.21
C ALA A 53 9.76 4.56 4.23
N LEU A 54 8.63 5.27 4.03
CA LEU A 54 8.60 6.42 3.12
C LEU A 54 9.45 7.58 3.62
N TYR A 55 9.47 7.83 4.93
CA TYR A 55 10.36 8.82 5.53
C TYR A 55 11.83 8.42 5.32
N GLU A 56 12.18 7.17 5.57
CA GLU A 56 13.55 6.66 5.40
C GLU A 56 14.01 6.73 3.93
N ILE A 57 13.13 6.39 2.96
CA ILE A 57 13.39 6.57 1.53
C ILE A 57 13.63 8.05 1.20
N ALA A 58 12.78 8.93 1.72
CA ALA A 58 12.89 10.37 1.50
C ALA A 58 14.20 10.95 2.04
N LYS A 59 14.62 10.54 3.25
CA LYS A 59 15.92 10.91 3.84
C LYS A 59 17.08 10.37 3.04
N ASN A 60 16.99 9.11 2.59
CA ASN A 60 18.04 8.52 1.76
C ASN A 60 18.24 9.28 0.45
N ILE A 61 17.16 9.68 -0.24
CA ILE A 61 17.24 10.53 -1.45
C ILE A 61 17.86 11.90 -1.12
N GLN A 62 17.43 12.50 -0.01
CA GLN A 62 17.91 13.80 0.44
C GLN A 62 19.43 13.78 0.74
N GLU A 63 19.91 12.78 1.46
CA GLU A 63 21.28 12.70 1.97
C GLU A 63 22.27 12.11 0.95
N ASN A 64 21.81 11.16 0.13
CA ASN A 64 22.69 10.35 -0.72
C ASN A 64 22.49 10.55 -2.23
N TYR A 65 21.50 11.35 -2.67
CA TYR A 65 21.18 11.56 -4.08
C TYR A 65 20.94 13.03 -4.43
N ASP A 66 21.71 13.94 -3.83
CA ASP A 66 21.66 15.39 -4.09
C ASP A 66 20.27 16.04 -3.94
N ASN A 67 19.37 15.38 -3.20
CA ASN A 67 18.00 15.81 -3.00
C ASN A 67 17.28 16.21 -4.30
N ILE A 68 17.48 15.44 -5.38
CA ILE A 68 16.82 15.67 -6.66
C ILE A 68 15.29 15.72 -6.50
N PRO A 69 14.57 16.48 -7.33
CA PRO A 69 13.11 16.43 -7.36
C PRO A 69 12.62 15.00 -7.61
N TRP A 70 11.73 14.50 -6.77
CA TRP A 70 11.21 13.14 -6.86
C TRP A 70 9.74 13.08 -6.43
N PHE A 71 9.07 11.97 -6.68
CA PHE A 71 7.70 11.74 -6.22
C PHE A 71 7.48 10.26 -5.95
N VAL A 72 6.51 9.95 -5.08
CA VAL A 72 6.10 8.56 -4.85
C VAL A 72 5.26 8.12 -6.04
N SER A 73 5.83 7.28 -6.91
CA SER A 73 5.15 6.82 -8.12
C SER A 73 4.11 5.73 -7.86
N GLU A 74 4.32 4.91 -6.83
CA GLU A 74 3.40 3.85 -6.42
C GLU A 74 3.42 3.65 -4.91
N CYS A 75 2.25 3.72 -4.28
CA CYS A 75 2.04 3.31 -2.90
C CYS A 75 0.60 2.80 -2.76
N GLY A 76 0.39 1.63 -2.16
CA GLY A 76 -0.96 1.09 -2.04
C GLY A 76 -1.02 -0.25 -1.33
N MET A 77 -2.24 -0.63 -0.94
CA MET A 77 -2.49 -1.86 -0.19
C MET A 77 -3.53 -2.73 -0.88
N GLY A 78 -3.10 -3.94 -1.23
CA GLY A 78 -3.96 -4.97 -1.81
C GLY A 78 -4.69 -5.76 -0.72
N VAL A 79 -6.02 -5.82 -0.82
CA VAL A 79 -6.89 -6.57 0.12
C VAL A 79 -7.75 -7.53 -0.69
N SER A 80 -7.88 -8.78 -0.22
CA SER A 80 -8.73 -9.76 -0.91
C SER A 80 -10.16 -9.69 -0.41
N ASN A 81 -11.13 -10.27 -1.11
CA ASN A 81 -12.54 -10.40 -0.72
C ASN A 81 -13.16 -9.13 -0.08
N GLU A 82 -13.05 -7.98 -0.74
CA GLU A 82 -13.51 -6.69 -0.20
C GLU A 82 -15.03 -6.58 -0.10
N GLU A 83 -15.78 -7.49 -0.73
CA GLU A 83 -17.22 -7.66 -0.56
C GLU A 83 -17.66 -7.86 0.91
N ARG A 84 -16.76 -8.27 1.80
CA ARG A 84 -17.04 -8.31 3.25
C ARG A 84 -17.22 -6.93 3.89
N TYR A 85 -16.84 -5.87 3.19
CA TYR A 85 -16.98 -4.47 3.63
C TYR A 85 -18.03 -3.72 2.81
N LEU A 86 -18.90 -4.42 2.08
CA LEU A 86 -20.03 -3.77 1.40
C LEU A 86 -21.03 -3.24 2.43
N ASN A 87 -21.41 -1.97 2.29
CA ASN A 87 -22.51 -1.37 3.05
C ASN A 87 -23.87 -1.57 2.34
N GLU A 88 -24.95 -1.10 2.97
CA GLU A 88 -26.32 -1.26 2.48
C GLU A 88 -26.55 -0.52 1.15
N GLU A 89 -25.76 0.51 0.88
CA GLU A 89 -25.78 1.31 -0.36
C GLU A 89 -24.95 0.68 -1.50
N GLY A 90 -24.29 -0.45 -1.26
CA GLY A 90 -23.48 -1.15 -2.27
C GLY A 90 -22.07 -0.56 -2.47
N GLN A 91 -21.62 0.30 -1.57
CA GLN A 91 -20.25 0.83 -1.52
C GLN A 91 -19.36 -0.03 -0.60
N ILE A 92 -18.08 -0.15 -0.95
CA ILE A 92 -17.07 -0.77 -0.09
C ILE A 92 -16.54 0.27 0.90
N ASP A 93 -16.71 0.02 2.20
CA ASP A 93 -16.16 0.81 3.29
C ASP A 93 -14.73 0.35 3.64
N ASP A 94 -13.76 0.82 2.86
CA ASP A 94 -12.36 0.43 2.95
C ASP A 94 -11.52 1.32 3.87
N ASP A 95 -11.96 1.46 5.13
CA ASP A 95 -11.26 2.25 6.16
C ASP A 95 -9.81 1.82 6.40
N TYR A 96 -9.51 0.52 6.20
CA TYR A 96 -8.13 0.01 6.26
C TYR A 96 -7.22 0.66 5.21
N ARG A 97 -7.76 1.01 4.04
CA ARG A 97 -7.01 1.67 2.96
C ARG A 97 -6.83 3.14 3.27
N ILE A 98 -7.85 3.80 3.82
CA ILE A 98 -7.75 5.18 4.30
C ILE A 98 -6.67 5.28 5.38
N GLN A 99 -6.69 4.39 6.37
CA GLN A 99 -5.68 4.35 7.43
C GLN A 99 -4.27 4.11 6.85
N PHE A 100 -4.12 3.17 5.91
CA PHE A 100 -2.85 2.94 5.22
C PHE A 100 -2.33 4.22 4.54
N ILE A 101 -3.20 4.92 3.81
CA ILE A 101 -2.85 6.16 3.10
C ILE A 101 -2.42 7.25 4.10
N GLN A 102 -3.21 7.47 5.16
CA GLN A 102 -2.93 8.46 6.19
C GLN A 102 -1.55 8.24 6.83
N GLU A 103 -1.23 7.01 7.21
CA GLU A 103 0.04 6.68 7.85
C GLU A 103 1.25 6.91 6.94
N HIS A 104 1.14 6.56 5.67
CA HIS A 104 2.22 6.75 4.70
C HIS A 104 2.42 8.23 4.37
N LEU A 105 1.32 8.96 4.19
CA LEU A 105 1.37 10.40 3.93
C LEU A 105 1.85 11.21 5.13
N TYR A 106 1.53 10.78 6.36
CA TYR A 106 2.07 11.40 7.57
C TYR A 106 3.61 11.41 7.55
N TRP A 107 4.22 10.24 7.34
CA TRP A 107 5.68 10.11 7.29
C TRP A 107 6.30 10.82 6.09
N LEU A 108 5.64 10.79 4.93
CA LEU A 108 6.08 11.54 3.76
C LEU A 108 6.06 13.06 4.03
N HIS A 109 5.00 13.55 4.66
CA HIS A 109 4.86 14.96 5.04
C HIS A 109 5.96 15.38 6.02
N GLN A 110 6.26 14.57 7.04
CA GLN A 110 7.39 14.85 7.95
C GLN A 110 8.71 15.00 7.17
N ALA A 111 8.98 14.13 6.20
CA ALA A 111 10.21 14.23 5.41
C ALA A 111 10.23 15.47 4.50
N ILE A 112 9.09 15.88 3.95
CA ILE A 112 8.95 17.11 3.14
C ILE A 112 9.19 18.36 3.99
N GLU A 113 8.59 18.42 5.19
CA GLU A 113 8.81 19.52 6.14
C GLU A 113 10.29 19.64 6.54
N GLU A 114 11.00 18.53 6.60
CA GLU A 114 12.44 18.48 6.85
C GLU A 114 13.31 18.64 5.57
N GLY A 115 12.72 19.09 4.45
CA GLY A 115 13.43 19.53 3.26
C GLY A 115 13.66 18.48 2.16
N SER A 116 12.99 17.32 2.20
CA SER A 116 13.02 16.39 1.06
C SER A 116 12.29 16.98 -0.15
N SER A 117 12.91 16.94 -1.34
CA SER A 117 12.35 17.49 -2.59
C SER A 117 11.24 16.63 -3.23
N CYS A 118 10.36 16.04 -2.41
CA CYS A 118 9.23 15.27 -2.91
C CYS A 118 8.11 16.20 -3.39
N PHE A 119 7.72 16.11 -4.66
CA PHE A 119 6.71 17.00 -5.26
C PHE A 119 5.36 16.32 -5.51
N GLY A 120 5.21 15.02 -5.24
CA GLY A 120 3.97 14.32 -5.55
C GLY A 120 3.82 12.93 -4.95
N PHE A 121 2.59 12.42 -4.98
CA PHE A 121 2.21 11.11 -4.50
C PHE A 121 1.16 10.48 -5.40
N HIS A 122 1.46 9.31 -5.94
CA HIS A 122 0.54 8.49 -6.73
C HIS A 122 0.15 7.24 -5.95
N LEU A 123 -1.15 7.12 -5.70
CA LEU A 123 -1.70 5.92 -5.11
C LEU A 123 -1.83 4.82 -6.16
N TRP A 124 -1.29 3.64 -5.85
CA TRP A 124 -1.57 2.42 -6.61
C TRP A 124 -2.83 1.75 -6.06
N THR A 125 -3.96 1.78 -6.75
CA THR A 125 -4.21 2.25 -8.13
C THR A 125 -5.57 2.96 -8.20
N PRO A 126 -5.90 3.72 -9.25
CA PRO A 126 -7.21 4.33 -9.37
C PRO A 126 -8.35 3.30 -9.43
N ILE A 127 -8.24 2.27 -10.27
CA ILE A 127 -9.27 1.24 -10.48
C ILE A 127 -8.67 -0.12 -10.19
N ASP A 128 -9.46 -1.01 -9.57
CA ASP A 128 -9.07 -2.41 -9.39
C ASP A 128 -8.62 -3.04 -10.71
N CYS A 129 -7.39 -3.57 -10.71
CA CYS A 129 -6.72 -4.03 -11.91
C CYS A 129 -6.23 -5.48 -11.78
N PHE A 130 -5.75 -6.02 -12.90
CA PHE A 130 -5.08 -7.31 -12.93
C PHE A 130 -3.72 -7.23 -12.21
N SER A 131 -3.59 -7.86 -11.05
CA SER A 131 -2.38 -7.86 -10.22
C SER A 131 -1.46 -9.06 -10.51
N TRP A 132 -0.99 -9.19 -11.75
CA TRP A 132 0.00 -10.21 -12.15
C TRP A 132 -0.40 -11.63 -11.72
N ARG A 133 0.46 -12.32 -10.96
CA ARG A 133 0.23 -13.67 -10.44
C ARG A 133 -1.01 -13.79 -9.55
N ASN A 134 -1.47 -12.68 -8.97
CA ASN A 134 -2.66 -12.66 -8.11
C ASN A 134 -3.95 -12.39 -8.89
N SER A 135 -3.86 -12.06 -10.19
CA SER A 135 -5.01 -11.66 -11.00
C SER A 135 -5.88 -10.63 -10.24
N TYR A 136 -7.19 -10.83 -10.14
CA TYR A 136 -8.11 -9.97 -9.40
C TYR A 136 -8.34 -10.41 -7.94
N ARG A 137 -7.51 -11.30 -7.38
CA ARG A 137 -7.66 -11.77 -5.98
C ARG A 137 -7.48 -10.62 -4.98
N ASN A 138 -6.46 -9.79 -5.19
CA ASN A 138 -6.19 -8.64 -4.34
C ASN A 138 -6.63 -7.37 -5.06
N ARG A 139 -7.43 -6.56 -4.38
CA ARG A 139 -7.98 -5.29 -4.85
C ARG A 139 -7.19 -4.14 -4.24
N TYR A 140 -6.75 -3.21 -5.08
CA TYR A 140 -5.90 -2.07 -4.70
C TYR A 140 -6.56 -0.74 -5.05
N GLY A 141 -7.58 -0.79 -5.90
CA GLY A 141 -8.26 0.36 -6.48
C GLY A 141 -8.96 1.21 -5.44
N LEU A 142 -8.98 2.52 -5.66
CA LEU A 142 -9.99 3.42 -5.07
C LEU A 142 -11.38 3.14 -5.65
N ILE A 143 -11.42 2.62 -6.87
CA ILE A 143 -12.64 2.31 -7.62
C ILE A 143 -12.71 0.79 -7.77
N SER A 144 -13.79 0.19 -7.27
CA SER A 144 -14.04 -1.24 -7.46
C SER A 144 -14.47 -1.50 -8.90
N VAL A 145 -14.14 -2.68 -9.41
CA VAL A 145 -14.65 -3.15 -10.71
C VAL A 145 -15.27 -4.54 -10.57
N ASN A 146 -16.52 -4.67 -10.98
CA ASN A 146 -17.11 -5.97 -11.20
C ASN A 146 -16.50 -6.57 -12.47
N ILE A 147 -15.71 -7.63 -12.33
CA ILE A 147 -14.94 -8.21 -13.44
C ILE A 147 -15.84 -8.86 -14.51
N HIS A 148 -17.08 -9.20 -14.17
CA HIS A 148 -18.04 -9.81 -15.09
C HIS A 148 -18.88 -8.76 -15.82
N THR A 149 -19.32 -7.70 -15.14
CA THR A 149 -20.20 -6.67 -15.72
C THR A 149 -19.47 -5.39 -16.14
N GLN A 150 -18.21 -5.21 -15.73
CA GLN A 150 -17.39 -4.01 -15.93
C GLN A 150 -17.90 -2.73 -15.24
N GLU A 151 -18.94 -2.88 -14.41
CA GLU A 151 -19.48 -1.82 -13.56
C GLU A 151 -18.43 -1.36 -12.54
N LYS A 152 -18.38 -0.05 -12.32
CA LYS A 152 -17.39 0.61 -11.47
C LYS A 152 -18.10 1.35 -10.34
N THR A 153 -17.64 1.12 -9.11
CA THR A 153 -18.20 1.78 -7.94
C THR A 153 -17.08 2.44 -7.15
N LEU A 154 -17.26 3.70 -6.77
CA LEU A 154 -16.31 4.42 -5.93
C LEU A 154 -16.34 3.82 -4.51
N LYS A 155 -15.20 3.38 -4.01
CA LYS A 155 -15.04 2.97 -2.60
C LYS A 155 -14.97 4.20 -1.69
N LYS A 156 -15.14 4.02 -0.38
CA LYS A 156 -15.03 5.11 0.59
C LYS A 156 -13.70 5.86 0.47
N SER A 157 -12.60 5.15 0.25
CA SER A 157 -11.26 5.71 0.02
C SER A 157 -11.17 6.63 -1.20
N ALA A 158 -12.00 6.45 -2.24
CA ALA A 158 -12.01 7.34 -3.40
C ALA A 158 -12.47 8.74 -3.01
N TYR A 159 -13.52 8.84 -2.19
CA TYR A 159 -14.04 10.11 -1.70
C TYR A 159 -13.05 10.79 -0.74
N TYR A 160 -12.41 9.99 0.12
CA TYR A 160 -11.33 10.46 0.98
C TYR A 160 -10.16 11.03 0.15
N PHE A 161 -9.66 10.27 -0.82
CA PHE A 161 -8.52 10.70 -1.65
C PHE A 161 -8.85 11.90 -2.53
N LYS A 162 -10.10 12.01 -3.02
CA LYS A 162 -10.62 13.20 -3.70
C LYS A 162 -10.54 14.43 -2.78
N ASN A 163 -11.06 14.32 -1.57
CA ASN A 163 -11.06 15.43 -0.61
C ASN A 163 -9.62 15.85 -0.26
N LEU A 164 -8.74 14.89 0.01
CA LEU A 164 -7.32 15.12 0.25
C LEU A 164 -6.67 15.88 -0.91
N ALA A 165 -6.90 15.46 -2.16
CA ALA A 165 -6.32 16.10 -3.34
C ALA A 165 -6.89 17.50 -3.60
N GLU A 166 -8.18 17.72 -3.35
CA GLU A 166 -8.84 19.02 -3.54
C GLU A 166 -8.37 20.07 -2.52
N HIS A 167 -8.14 19.67 -1.27
CA HIS A 167 -7.78 20.59 -0.20
C HIS A 167 -6.28 20.66 0.06
N SER A 168 -5.52 19.66 -0.37
CA SER A 168 -4.08 19.51 -0.05
C SER A 168 -3.80 19.55 1.46
N VAL A 169 -4.75 19.07 2.27
CA VAL A 169 -4.68 19.04 3.74
C VAL A 169 -4.92 17.61 4.21
N LEU A 170 -4.02 17.12 5.06
CA LEU A 170 -4.15 15.82 5.71
C LEU A 170 -4.74 16.02 7.11
N GLU A 171 -6.02 15.71 7.27
CA GLU A 171 -6.68 15.71 8.58
C GLU A 171 -6.46 14.37 9.29
N LEU A 172 -5.91 14.43 10.50
CA LEU A 172 -5.58 13.29 11.35
C LEU A 172 -6.22 13.46 12.73
N SER A 173 -6.72 12.37 13.32
CA SER A 173 -7.27 12.40 14.68
C SER A 173 -6.17 12.51 15.74
N GLU A 174 -6.51 12.96 16.95
CA GLU A 174 -5.58 12.98 18.08
C GLU A 174 -5.03 11.58 18.38
N GLU A 175 -5.89 10.56 18.38
CA GLU A 175 -5.51 9.15 18.54
C GLU A 175 -4.45 8.68 17.51
N PHE A 176 -4.49 9.26 16.29
CA PHE A 176 -3.50 8.95 15.28
C PHE A 176 -2.12 9.52 15.64
N PHE A 177 -2.04 10.75 16.16
CA PHE A 177 -0.77 11.33 16.59
C PHE A 177 -0.16 10.57 17.77
N ASP A 178 -1.00 10.13 18.72
CA ASP A 178 -0.57 9.32 19.86
C ASP A 178 0.01 7.96 19.44
N LYS A 179 -0.34 7.47 18.24
CA LYS A 179 0.22 6.23 17.68
C LYS A 179 1.68 6.37 17.25
N PHE A 180 2.13 7.59 16.93
CA PHE A 180 3.45 7.85 16.35
C PHE A 180 4.40 8.66 17.25
N ASN A 181 3.92 9.13 18.40
CA ASN A 181 4.70 9.77 19.48
C ASN A 181 4.96 8.80 20.64
#